data_AF-A0A3D9HYZ5-F1
#
_entry.id   AF-A0A3D9HYZ5-F1
#
_cell.length_a   1.000
_cell.length_b   1.000
_cell.length_c   1.000
_cell.angle_alpha   90.00
_cell.angle_beta   90.00
_cell.angle_gamma   90.00
#
_symmetry.space_group_name_H-M   'P 1'
#
loop_
_entity.id
_entity.type
_entity.pdbx_description
1 polymer ?
#
loop_
_entity_poly.entity_id
_entity_poly.type
_entity_poly.pdbx_seq_one_letter_code
_entity_poly.pdbx_strand_id
1 'polypeptide(L)'
;MGIRFFHNDNHPIPLPPGHRFPGGKYRLLYEGLLAAGIVRPEQLLPAPQADPVDILRAHDQDYVDAFEQGTLDEVAMRRIGVPWSEGLVRRVRATMGGAVASAACALETGLSGQLAGGTHHAHRDFGSGYCIFNDQAVAALWALQQPGVSKVAVIDLDVHQGDGTAAILKGNPGTLVFSMHGEKNFPFRKQHSDIDIPLEDGMADDAYLQILEENLPRVMRFSPDLVLYQAGVDALAQDRLGRLALTEEGLVARDQMVLLACREADVPVCIAIGGGYADPIEQSVACYVNTYRMAKSIYGF
;
A
#
# COMPACT_ATOMS: atom_id res chain seq x y z
N MET A 1 15.38 -9.08 -16.30
CA MET A 1 16.16 -8.31 -15.31
C MET A 1 15.88 -8.87 -13.92
N GLY A 2 16.60 -8.46 -12.87
CA GLY A 2 16.36 -8.98 -11.50
C GLY A 2 15.25 -8.24 -10.74
N ILE A 3 14.85 -8.78 -9.58
CA ILE A 3 13.89 -8.14 -8.66
C ILE A 3 14.43 -6.78 -8.20
N ARG A 4 13.58 -5.75 -8.32
CA ARG A 4 13.85 -4.35 -7.97
C ARG A 4 12.71 -3.82 -7.10
N PHE A 5 13.01 -2.83 -6.27
CA PHE A 5 12.06 -2.10 -5.44
C PHE A 5 12.21 -0.60 -5.67
N PHE A 6 11.12 0.13 -5.50
CA PHE A 6 11.06 1.55 -5.81
C PHE A 6 10.93 2.39 -4.54
N HIS A 7 11.74 3.44 -4.42
CA HIS A 7 11.74 4.30 -3.24
C HIS A 7 11.41 5.76 -3.60
N ASN A 8 10.74 6.43 -2.68
CA ASN A 8 10.39 7.85 -2.80
C ASN A 8 10.55 8.53 -1.44
N ASP A 9 11.77 8.92 -1.13
CA ASP A 9 12.20 9.61 0.09
C ASP A 9 12.86 10.98 -0.21
N ASN A 10 13.09 11.29 -1.49
CA ASN A 10 13.78 12.49 -1.97
C ASN A 10 12.94 13.79 -1.94
N HIS A 11 11.65 13.67 -1.64
CA HIS A 11 10.72 14.81 -1.59
C HIS A 11 10.05 14.84 -0.21
N PRO A 12 10.50 15.70 0.71
CA PRO A 12 9.92 15.78 2.05
C PRO A 12 8.50 16.33 1.99
N ILE A 13 7.64 15.83 2.88
CA ILE A 13 6.33 16.40 3.12
C ILE A 13 6.52 17.55 4.13
N PRO A 14 6.08 18.78 3.83
CA PRO A 14 6.35 19.95 4.69
C PRO A 14 5.42 19.97 5.92
N LEU A 15 5.59 18.99 6.80
CA LEU A 15 4.73 18.80 7.96
C LEU A 15 5.02 19.82 9.05
N PRO A 16 4.00 20.42 9.68
CA PRO A 16 4.21 21.28 10.84
C PRO A 16 4.76 20.48 12.03
N PRO A 17 5.47 21.12 12.97
CA PRO A 17 5.91 20.46 14.21
C PRO A 17 4.76 19.77 14.94
N GLY A 18 4.99 18.54 15.42
CA GLY A 18 3.97 17.74 16.12
C GLY A 18 2.90 17.10 15.22
N HIS A 19 3.03 17.21 13.89
CA HIS A 19 2.13 16.52 12.98
C HIS A 19 2.19 15.00 13.18
N ARG A 20 1.02 14.34 13.11
CA ARG A 20 0.92 12.89 13.35
C ARG A 20 1.59 12.08 12.25
N PHE A 21 1.61 12.51 11.00
CA PHE A 21 2.17 11.71 9.91
C PHE A 21 3.71 11.52 10.05
N PRO A 22 4.22 10.28 10.13
CA PRO A 22 5.64 10.00 10.33
C PRO A 22 6.40 9.99 9.00
N GLY A 23 6.59 11.17 8.40
CA GLY A 23 7.20 11.28 7.06
C GLY A 23 8.61 10.67 6.93
N GLY A 24 9.34 10.55 8.03
CA GLY A 24 10.68 9.94 8.07
C GLY A 24 10.70 8.42 7.86
N LYS A 25 9.57 7.71 8.03
CA LYS A 25 9.54 6.23 7.98
C LYS A 25 10.05 5.65 6.67
N TYR A 26 9.82 6.34 5.55
CA TYR A 26 10.23 5.89 4.22
C TYR A 26 11.75 5.87 4.05
N ARG A 27 12.43 6.93 4.52
CA ARG A 27 13.91 6.99 4.53
C ARG A 27 14.49 5.96 5.49
N LEU A 28 13.89 5.81 6.69
CA LEU A 28 14.34 4.83 7.68
C LEU A 28 14.20 3.39 7.17
N LEU A 29 13.13 3.08 6.44
CA LEU A 29 12.97 1.79 5.77
C LEU A 29 14.05 1.58 4.71
N TYR A 30 14.28 2.55 3.82
CA TYR A 30 15.34 2.50 2.81
C TYR A 30 16.71 2.19 3.47
N GLU A 31 17.08 2.95 4.50
CA GLU A 31 18.33 2.77 5.25
C GLU A 31 18.37 1.40 5.95
N GLY A 32 17.26 0.98 6.56
CA GLY A 32 17.13 -0.29 7.27
C GLY A 32 17.30 -1.52 6.38
N LEU A 33 16.74 -1.49 5.17
CA LEU A 33 16.88 -2.60 4.21
C LEU A 33 18.32 -2.78 3.73
N LEU A 34 19.04 -1.67 3.51
CA LEU A 34 20.45 -1.68 3.13
C LEU A 34 21.35 -2.14 4.29
N ALA A 35 21.15 -1.56 5.49
CA ALA A 35 21.92 -1.90 6.67
C ALA A 35 21.78 -3.38 7.06
N ALA A 36 20.58 -3.96 6.88
CA ALA A 36 20.32 -5.37 7.13
C ALA A 36 20.79 -6.32 6.01
N GLY A 37 21.32 -5.81 4.89
CA GLY A 37 21.72 -6.63 3.75
C GLY A 37 20.56 -7.39 3.08
N ILE A 38 19.32 -6.90 3.25
CA ILE A 38 18.13 -7.51 2.65
C ILE A 38 18.11 -7.19 1.16
N VAL A 39 18.37 -5.93 0.80
CA VAL A 39 18.49 -5.50 -0.60
C VAL A 39 19.89 -4.96 -0.85
N ARG A 40 20.39 -5.14 -2.07
CA ARG A 40 21.58 -4.44 -2.55
C ARG A 40 21.18 -3.05 -3.06
N PRO A 41 22.09 -2.04 -3.02
CA PRO A 41 21.80 -0.70 -3.55
C PRO A 41 21.23 -0.70 -4.98
N GLU A 42 21.72 -1.59 -5.84
CA GLU A 42 21.29 -1.67 -7.25
C GLU A 42 19.87 -2.22 -7.42
N GLN A 43 19.30 -2.81 -6.38
CA GLN A 43 17.91 -3.27 -6.36
C GLN A 43 16.95 -2.18 -5.91
N LEU A 44 17.44 -1.06 -5.36
CA LEU A 44 16.62 0.09 -4.97
C LEU A 44 16.72 1.16 -6.05
N LEU A 45 15.61 1.41 -6.73
CA LEU A 45 15.50 2.42 -7.78
C LEU A 45 14.64 3.58 -7.32
N PRO A 46 14.98 4.84 -7.68
CA PRO A 46 14.10 5.95 -7.42
C PRO A 46 12.79 5.76 -8.20
N ALA A 47 11.67 6.03 -7.53
CA ALA A 47 10.36 5.98 -8.16
C ALA A 47 10.27 7.02 -9.29
N PRO A 48 9.91 6.62 -10.53
CA PRO A 48 9.73 7.57 -11.62
C PRO A 48 8.49 8.43 -11.38
N GLN A 49 8.42 9.59 -12.02
CA GLN A 49 7.18 10.36 -12.09
C GLN A 49 6.15 9.58 -12.90
N ALA A 50 4.91 9.52 -12.42
CA ALA A 50 3.82 8.92 -13.18
C ALA A 50 3.57 9.66 -14.50
N ASP A 51 3.22 8.87 -15.52
CA ASP A 51 2.51 9.39 -16.68
C ASP A 51 1.13 9.89 -16.20
N PRO A 52 0.72 11.13 -16.53
CA PRO A 52 -0.60 11.65 -16.18
C PRO A 52 -1.75 10.68 -16.54
N VAL A 53 -1.62 9.95 -17.66
CA VAL A 53 -2.65 8.99 -18.07
C VAL A 53 -2.86 7.88 -17.04
N ASP A 54 -1.83 7.49 -16.29
CA ASP A 54 -1.92 6.46 -15.24
C ASP A 54 -2.75 6.94 -14.06
N ILE A 55 -2.54 8.19 -13.62
CA ILE A 55 -3.30 8.79 -12.53
C ILE A 55 -4.79 8.90 -12.92
N LEU A 56 -5.05 9.34 -14.16
CA LEU A 56 -6.41 9.57 -14.69
C LEU A 56 -7.22 8.28 -14.91
N ARG A 57 -6.59 7.10 -14.87
CA ARG A 57 -7.34 5.83 -14.85
C ARG A 57 -8.17 5.72 -13.57
N ALA A 58 -7.60 6.13 -12.44
CA ALA A 58 -8.23 6.00 -11.11
C ALA A 58 -8.95 7.28 -10.65
N HIS A 59 -8.49 8.45 -11.10
CA HIS A 59 -8.96 9.75 -10.62
C HIS A 59 -9.58 10.61 -11.71
N ASP A 60 -10.48 11.50 -11.29
CA ASP A 60 -11.08 12.49 -12.17
C ASP A 60 -10.09 13.60 -12.52
N GLN A 61 -10.11 14.03 -13.78
CA GLN A 61 -9.22 15.08 -14.30
C GLN A 61 -9.29 16.36 -13.47
N ASP A 62 -10.51 16.82 -13.15
CA ASP A 62 -10.71 18.06 -12.39
C ASP A 62 -10.08 17.99 -10.99
N TYR A 63 -10.13 16.82 -10.33
CA TYR A 63 -9.51 16.62 -9.02
C TYR A 63 -7.98 16.62 -9.13
N VAL A 64 -7.44 15.90 -10.12
CA VAL A 64 -5.98 15.86 -10.38
C VAL A 64 -5.45 17.26 -10.65
N ASP A 65 -6.08 17.99 -11.57
CA ASP A 65 -5.68 19.35 -11.94
C ASP A 65 -5.76 20.30 -10.75
N ALA A 66 -6.84 20.24 -9.97
CA ALA A 66 -7.02 21.11 -8.81
C ALA A 66 -5.95 20.85 -7.73
N PHE A 67 -5.58 19.59 -7.50
CA PHE A 67 -4.48 19.28 -6.59
C PHE A 67 -3.13 19.73 -7.14
N GLU A 68 -2.80 19.43 -8.40
CA GLU A 68 -1.51 19.77 -8.98
C GLU A 68 -1.28 21.30 -9.07
N GLN A 69 -2.34 22.07 -9.28
CA GLN A 69 -2.32 23.53 -9.35
C GLN A 69 -2.45 24.21 -7.99
N GLY A 70 -2.71 23.46 -6.92
CA GLY A 70 -2.87 24.01 -5.57
C GLY A 70 -4.16 24.81 -5.38
N THR A 71 -5.23 24.46 -6.12
CA THR A 71 -6.52 25.17 -6.10
C THR A 71 -7.61 24.44 -5.34
N LEU A 72 -7.32 23.27 -4.74
CA LEU A 72 -8.22 22.62 -3.79
C LEU A 72 -8.58 23.57 -2.63
N ASP A 73 -9.85 23.57 -2.25
CA ASP A 73 -10.30 24.36 -1.11
C ASP A 73 -9.74 23.86 0.24
N GLU A 74 -9.89 24.67 1.28
CA GLU A 74 -9.39 24.32 2.60
C GLU A 74 -10.06 23.06 3.18
N VAL A 75 -11.30 22.76 2.82
CA VAL A 75 -12.03 21.59 3.34
C VAL A 75 -11.44 20.31 2.75
N ALA A 76 -11.17 20.30 1.45
CA ALA A 76 -10.49 19.22 0.74
C ALA A 76 -9.08 19.02 1.29
N MET A 77 -8.30 20.09 1.47
CA MET A 77 -6.95 20.00 2.03
C MET A 77 -6.95 19.51 3.49
N ARG A 78 -7.92 19.92 4.32
CA ARG A 78 -8.08 19.40 5.69
C ARG A 78 -8.48 17.93 5.70
N ARG A 79 -9.32 17.48 4.75
CA ARG A 79 -9.69 16.06 4.59
C ARG A 79 -8.48 15.20 4.25
N ILE A 80 -7.58 15.70 3.39
CA ILE A 80 -6.31 15.06 3.06
C ILE A 80 -5.40 15.03 4.28
N GLY A 81 -5.29 16.13 5.02
CA GLY A 81 -4.55 16.17 6.28
C GLY A 81 -3.02 16.31 6.11
N VAL A 82 -2.54 16.73 4.94
CA VAL A 82 -1.15 17.20 4.74
C VAL A 82 -1.15 18.52 3.97
N PRO A 83 -0.23 19.46 4.28
CA PRO A 83 -0.19 20.76 3.62
C PRO A 83 0.29 20.65 2.18
N TRP A 84 -0.33 21.44 1.30
CA TRP A 84 0.06 21.50 -0.10
C TRP A 84 1.42 22.14 -0.28
N SER A 85 2.20 21.63 -1.24
CA SER A 85 3.39 22.27 -1.80
C SER A 85 3.73 21.64 -3.15
N GLU A 86 4.49 22.33 -3.99
CA GLU A 86 5.01 21.72 -5.22
C GLU A 86 5.86 20.47 -4.96
N GLY A 87 6.55 20.43 -3.81
CA GLY A 87 7.29 19.25 -3.37
C GLY A 87 6.36 18.06 -3.11
N LEU A 88 5.19 18.31 -2.51
CA LEU A 88 4.16 17.28 -2.32
C LEU A 88 3.61 16.80 -3.67
N VAL A 89 3.38 17.69 -4.64
CA VAL A 89 2.93 17.30 -5.99
C VAL A 89 3.93 16.33 -6.63
N ARG A 90 5.23 16.69 -6.67
CA ARG A 90 6.29 15.81 -7.20
C ARG A 90 6.37 14.49 -6.44
N ARG A 91 6.18 14.52 -5.12
CA ARG A 91 6.15 13.32 -4.27
C ARG A 91 5.01 12.40 -4.64
N VAL A 92 3.78 12.91 -4.71
CA VAL A 92 2.59 12.09 -4.96
C VAL A 92 2.63 11.48 -6.36
N ARG A 93 3.07 12.26 -7.37
CA ARG A 93 3.29 11.73 -8.73
C ARG A 93 4.36 10.64 -8.79
N ALA A 94 5.46 10.80 -8.06
CA ALA A 94 6.47 9.73 -7.93
C ALA A 94 5.90 8.48 -7.26
N THR A 95 5.01 8.64 -6.27
CA THR A 95 4.34 7.51 -5.61
C THR A 95 3.48 6.74 -6.61
N MET A 96 2.71 7.43 -7.46
CA MET A 96 1.94 6.76 -8.52
C MET A 96 2.85 6.03 -9.52
N GLY A 97 3.93 6.70 -9.96
CA GLY A 97 4.83 6.15 -10.97
C GLY A 97 5.63 4.96 -10.47
N GLY A 98 6.06 4.97 -9.21
CA GLY A 98 6.74 3.82 -8.61
C GLY A 98 5.78 2.67 -8.28
N ALA A 99 4.49 2.90 -8.07
CA ALA A 99 3.51 1.82 -7.97
C ALA A 99 3.33 1.11 -9.33
N VAL A 100 3.21 1.87 -10.42
CA VAL A 100 3.20 1.35 -11.80
C VAL A 100 4.51 0.60 -12.12
N ALA A 101 5.65 1.20 -11.82
CA ALA A 101 6.95 0.58 -12.09
C ALA A 101 7.17 -0.71 -11.25
N SER A 102 6.67 -0.74 -10.01
CA SER A 102 6.70 -1.94 -9.18
C SER A 102 5.80 -3.03 -9.75
N ALA A 103 4.57 -2.71 -10.15
CA ALA A 103 3.67 -3.66 -10.80
C ALA A 103 4.28 -4.23 -12.09
N ALA A 104 4.87 -3.38 -12.94
CA ALA A 104 5.59 -3.81 -14.14
C ALA A 104 6.76 -4.75 -13.82
N CYS A 105 7.57 -4.42 -12.82
CA CYS A 105 8.70 -5.25 -12.41
C CYS A 105 8.22 -6.58 -11.79
N ALA A 106 7.13 -6.58 -11.03
CA ALA A 106 6.55 -7.80 -10.47
C ALA A 106 6.08 -8.73 -11.60
N LEU A 107 5.35 -8.22 -12.59
CA LEU A 107 4.95 -9.01 -13.77
C LEU A 107 6.15 -9.62 -14.52
N GLU A 108 7.29 -8.93 -14.57
CA GLU A 108 8.51 -9.44 -15.22
C GLU A 108 9.26 -10.48 -14.35
N THR A 109 9.28 -10.30 -13.03
CA THR A 109 10.24 -10.98 -12.14
C THR A 109 9.62 -11.80 -11.01
N GLY A 110 8.30 -11.81 -10.91
CA GLY A 110 7.50 -12.48 -9.87
C GLY A 110 7.35 -11.68 -8.57
N LEU A 111 8.22 -10.71 -8.28
CA LEU A 111 8.15 -9.88 -7.08
C LEU A 111 8.67 -8.46 -7.35
N SER A 112 8.01 -7.47 -6.78
CA SER A 112 8.54 -6.11 -6.63
C SER A 112 7.83 -5.40 -5.47
N GLY A 113 8.04 -4.10 -5.32
CA GLY A 113 7.30 -3.30 -4.37
C GLY A 113 7.83 -1.88 -4.22
N GLN A 114 7.01 -1.05 -3.57
CA GLN A 114 7.30 0.34 -3.31
C GLN A 114 7.44 0.65 -1.82
N LEU A 115 8.57 1.26 -1.46
CA LEU A 115 8.92 1.62 -0.08
C LEU A 115 8.20 2.87 0.43
N ALA A 116 7.30 3.47 -0.35
CA ALA A 116 6.71 4.77 -0.07
C ALA A 116 5.28 4.95 -0.63
N GLY A 117 4.51 3.86 -0.63
CA GLY A 117 3.13 3.79 -1.15
C GLY A 117 2.13 3.21 -0.16
N GLY A 118 1.00 2.75 -0.67
CA GLY A 118 -0.16 2.23 0.07
C GLY A 118 -1.15 3.34 0.41
N THR A 119 -1.56 4.12 -0.58
CA THR A 119 -2.41 5.31 -0.40
C THR A 119 -3.89 5.01 -0.65
N HIS A 120 -4.42 4.02 0.05
CA HIS A 120 -5.73 3.41 -0.19
C HIS A 120 -6.99 4.26 0.12
N HIS A 121 -6.85 5.42 0.78
CA HIS A 121 -7.97 6.28 1.18
C HIS A 121 -8.35 7.34 0.14
N ALA A 122 -7.57 7.49 -0.93
CA ALA A 122 -7.91 8.42 -2.00
C ALA A 122 -9.04 7.84 -2.84
N HIS A 123 -10.12 8.60 -2.98
CA HIS A 123 -11.26 8.29 -3.85
C HIS A 123 -11.03 8.90 -5.23
N ARG A 124 -11.92 8.58 -6.18
CA ARG A 124 -11.83 9.05 -7.56
C ARG A 124 -11.74 10.59 -7.66
N ASP A 125 -12.53 11.30 -6.88
CA ASP A 125 -12.71 12.77 -6.95
C ASP A 125 -12.24 13.53 -5.70
N PHE A 126 -11.68 12.85 -4.69
CA PHE A 126 -11.12 13.51 -3.51
C PHE A 126 -10.07 12.66 -2.78
N GLY A 127 -9.14 13.34 -2.11
CA GLY A 127 -8.18 12.71 -1.19
C GLY A 127 -8.67 12.69 0.26
N SER A 128 -8.18 11.74 1.05
CA SER A 128 -8.50 11.61 2.47
C SER A 128 -7.44 10.82 3.22
N GLY A 129 -7.35 10.96 4.55
CA GLY A 129 -6.52 10.08 5.39
C GLY A 129 -5.05 10.04 4.96
N TYR A 130 -4.47 11.20 4.66
CA TYR A 130 -3.10 11.36 4.13
C TYR A 130 -2.88 10.84 2.69
N CYS A 131 -3.92 10.35 2.02
CA CYS A 131 -3.89 9.84 0.66
C CYS A 131 -4.46 10.89 -0.31
N ILE A 132 -3.66 11.31 -1.29
CA ILE A 132 -4.06 12.26 -2.33
C ILE A 132 -4.55 11.50 -3.56
N PHE A 133 -3.69 10.64 -4.13
CA PHE A 133 -4.04 9.70 -5.19
C PHE A 133 -3.89 8.27 -4.68
N ASN A 134 -4.57 7.32 -5.31
CA ASN A 134 -4.68 5.92 -4.90
C ASN A 134 -3.73 5.05 -5.72
N ASP A 135 -2.57 4.73 -5.14
CA ASP A 135 -1.53 4.01 -5.87
C ASP A 135 -1.92 2.56 -6.21
N GLN A 136 -2.68 1.90 -5.34
CA GLN A 136 -3.21 0.56 -5.58
C GLN A 136 -4.17 0.54 -6.77
N ALA A 137 -5.11 1.48 -6.82
CA ALA A 137 -6.07 1.56 -7.92
C ALA A 137 -5.41 1.97 -9.23
N VAL A 138 -4.47 2.91 -9.21
CA VAL A 138 -3.66 3.30 -10.38
C VAL A 138 -2.89 2.09 -10.93
N ALA A 139 -2.16 1.37 -10.07
CA ALA A 139 -1.40 0.20 -10.48
C ALA A 139 -2.29 -0.93 -11.01
N ALA A 140 -3.45 -1.18 -10.38
CA ALA A 140 -4.38 -2.21 -10.83
C ALA A 140 -4.96 -1.91 -12.21
N LEU A 141 -5.44 -0.67 -12.42
CA LEU A 141 -6.04 -0.27 -13.69
C LEU A 141 -5.00 -0.16 -14.81
N TRP A 142 -3.76 0.24 -14.48
CA TRP A 142 -2.63 0.16 -15.41
C TRP A 142 -2.30 -1.29 -15.79
N ALA A 143 -2.25 -2.19 -14.81
CA ALA A 143 -1.90 -3.59 -15.02
C ALA A 143 -2.91 -4.30 -15.93
N LEU A 144 -4.20 -4.01 -15.79
CA LEU A 144 -5.26 -4.52 -16.69
C LEU A 144 -5.13 -4.09 -18.15
N GLN A 145 -4.27 -3.12 -18.47
CA GLN A 145 -3.96 -2.73 -19.85
C GLN A 145 -2.74 -3.49 -20.41
N GLN A 146 -2.06 -4.29 -19.59
CA GLN A 146 -0.85 -5.00 -20.02
C GLN A 146 -1.20 -6.33 -20.70
N PRO A 147 -0.40 -6.76 -21.68
CA PRO A 147 -0.57 -8.06 -22.31
C PRO A 147 -0.54 -9.20 -21.29
N GLY A 148 -1.53 -10.09 -21.34
CA GLY A 148 -1.60 -11.26 -20.47
C GLY A 148 -2.13 -10.98 -19.06
N VAL A 149 -2.56 -9.76 -18.75
CA VAL A 149 -3.18 -9.41 -17.47
C VAL A 149 -4.66 -9.12 -17.69
N SER A 150 -5.51 -9.95 -17.10
CA SER A 150 -6.96 -9.85 -17.14
C SER A 150 -7.58 -9.67 -15.76
N LYS A 151 -6.85 -10.08 -14.70
CA LYS A 151 -7.30 -10.08 -13.32
C LYS A 151 -6.23 -9.58 -12.38
N VAL A 152 -6.57 -8.59 -11.56
CA VAL A 152 -5.69 -8.05 -10.51
C VAL A 152 -6.40 -8.17 -9.17
N ALA A 153 -5.74 -8.75 -8.17
CA ALA A 153 -6.25 -8.76 -6.80
C ALA A 153 -5.50 -7.73 -5.95
N VAL A 154 -6.24 -6.95 -5.17
CA VAL A 154 -5.69 -6.13 -4.09
C VAL A 154 -5.93 -6.86 -2.77
N ILE A 155 -4.86 -7.18 -2.06
CA ILE A 155 -4.89 -7.69 -0.69
C ILE A 155 -4.50 -6.55 0.23
N ASP A 156 -5.48 -5.94 0.89
CA ASP A 156 -5.29 -4.82 1.80
C ASP A 156 -5.38 -5.28 3.26
N LEU A 157 -4.23 -5.33 3.92
CA LEU A 157 -4.08 -5.71 5.33
C LEU A 157 -3.57 -4.54 6.19
N ASP A 158 -3.77 -3.31 5.72
CA ASP A 158 -3.71 -2.12 6.56
C ASP A 158 -4.86 -2.14 7.58
N VAL A 159 -4.63 -1.61 8.79
CA VAL A 159 -5.67 -1.63 9.84
C VAL A 159 -6.86 -0.74 9.49
N HIS A 160 -6.65 0.28 8.66
CA HIS A 160 -7.70 1.14 8.14
C HIS A 160 -8.34 0.49 6.92
N GLN A 161 -9.65 0.69 6.72
CA GLN A 161 -10.26 0.15 5.50
C GLN A 161 -9.80 0.99 4.30
N GLY A 162 -9.29 0.34 3.25
CA GLY A 162 -8.99 0.94 1.95
C GLY A 162 -10.23 1.35 1.16
N ASP A 163 -11.00 2.27 1.72
CA ASP A 163 -12.27 2.77 1.20
C ASP A 163 -12.16 3.40 -0.17
N GLY A 164 -11.08 4.15 -0.43
CA GLY A 164 -10.81 4.71 -1.75
C GLY A 164 -10.57 3.64 -2.79
N THR A 165 -9.78 2.61 -2.46
CA THR A 165 -9.50 1.48 -3.36
C THR A 165 -10.77 0.69 -3.65
N ALA A 166 -11.54 0.37 -2.61
CA ALA A 166 -12.84 -0.29 -2.75
C ALA A 166 -13.80 0.51 -3.64
N ALA A 167 -13.87 1.83 -3.45
CA ALA A 167 -14.76 2.70 -4.23
C ALA A 167 -14.33 2.81 -5.71
N ILE A 168 -13.05 3.01 -5.99
CA ILE A 168 -12.53 3.20 -7.35
C ILE A 168 -12.66 1.92 -8.19
N LEU A 169 -12.37 0.76 -7.59
CA LEU A 169 -12.36 -0.52 -8.31
C LEU A 169 -13.74 -1.21 -8.34
N LYS A 170 -14.73 -0.65 -7.64
CA LYS A 170 -16.07 -1.22 -7.53
C LYS A 170 -16.67 -1.55 -8.89
N GLY A 171 -17.09 -2.80 -9.05
CA GLY A 171 -17.81 -3.27 -10.24
C GLY A 171 -16.92 -3.53 -11.46
N ASN A 172 -15.60 -3.36 -11.37
CA ASN A 172 -14.69 -3.79 -12.41
C ASN A 172 -14.47 -5.32 -12.32
N PRO A 173 -14.89 -6.11 -13.33
CA PRO A 173 -14.79 -7.58 -13.27
C PRO A 173 -13.35 -8.10 -13.36
N GLY A 174 -12.40 -7.25 -13.77
CA GLY A 174 -10.97 -7.55 -13.80
C GLY A 174 -10.28 -7.30 -12.45
N THR A 175 -10.99 -6.85 -11.42
CA THR A 175 -10.39 -6.62 -10.11
C THR A 175 -11.11 -7.37 -8.99
N LEU A 176 -10.35 -7.74 -7.96
CA LEU A 176 -10.89 -8.19 -6.67
C LEU A 176 -10.22 -7.40 -5.56
N VAL A 177 -11.00 -6.79 -4.67
CA VAL A 177 -10.50 -6.12 -3.46
C VAL A 177 -10.83 -6.98 -2.24
N PHE A 178 -9.77 -7.43 -1.55
CA PHE A 178 -9.86 -8.08 -0.25
C PHE A 178 -9.31 -7.14 0.82
N SER A 179 -10.10 -6.86 1.85
CA SER A 179 -9.70 -6.03 2.98
C SER A 179 -10.02 -6.71 4.31
N MET A 180 -9.02 -6.77 5.18
CA MET A 180 -9.18 -7.05 6.62
C MET A 180 -8.80 -5.80 7.39
N HIS A 181 -9.74 -5.20 8.11
CA HIS A 181 -9.54 -3.89 8.74
C HIS A 181 -10.24 -3.81 10.09
N GLY A 182 -9.79 -2.90 10.96
CA GLY A 182 -10.47 -2.61 12.21
C GLY A 182 -11.84 -1.98 11.94
N GLU A 183 -12.91 -2.61 12.44
CA GLU A 183 -14.29 -2.14 12.24
C GLU A 183 -14.46 -0.69 12.70
N LYS A 184 -13.83 -0.35 13.83
CA LYS A 184 -13.90 0.99 14.44
C LYS A 184 -12.71 1.89 14.07
N ASN A 185 -11.79 1.43 13.21
CA ASN A 185 -10.74 2.26 12.64
C ASN A 185 -11.29 3.20 11.55
N PHE A 186 -10.48 4.15 11.10
CA PHE A 186 -10.82 5.01 9.98
C PHE A 186 -11.00 4.17 8.68
N PRO A 187 -11.88 4.59 7.75
CA PRO A 187 -12.90 5.63 7.91
C PRO A 187 -14.07 5.15 8.78
N PHE A 188 -14.83 6.11 9.35
CA PHE A 188 -16.05 5.80 10.12
C PHE A 188 -17.24 5.42 9.23
N ARG A 189 -17.19 5.79 7.94
CA ARG A 189 -18.15 5.33 6.93
C ARG A 189 -17.40 4.38 6.01
N LYS A 190 -17.62 3.09 6.22
CA LYS A 190 -16.99 2.04 5.42
C LYS A 190 -17.55 2.02 4.00
N GLN A 191 -16.72 1.57 3.07
CA GLN A 191 -17.15 1.09 1.76
C GLN A 191 -17.32 -0.43 1.80
N HIS A 192 -17.69 -1.03 0.67
CA HIS A 192 -17.78 -2.48 0.55
C HIS A 192 -16.78 -2.97 -0.49
N SER A 193 -15.78 -3.70 -0.02
CA SER A 193 -14.86 -4.50 -0.83
C SER A 193 -15.54 -5.80 -1.31
N ASP A 194 -14.93 -6.53 -2.25
CA ASP A 194 -15.46 -7.83 -2.70
C ASP A 194 -15.37 -8.91 -1.61
N ILE A 195 -14.29 -8.87 -0.84
CA ILE A 195 -14.11 -9.64 0.39
C ILE A 195 -13.77 -8.62 1.48
N ASP A 196 -14.76 -8.28 2.30
CA ASP A 196 -14.67 -7.19 3.27
C ASP A 196 -14.87 -7.73 4.68
N ILE A 197 -13.80 -7.75 5.47
CA ILE A 197 -13.75 -8.44 6.76
C ILE A 197 -13.45 -7.44 7.88
N PRO A 198 -14.49 -7.01 8.63
CA PRO A 198 -14.29 -6.15 9.79
C PRO A 198 -13.75 -6.93 10.99
N LEU A 199 -12.77 -6.35 11.67
CA LEU A 199 -12.09 -6.95 12.82
C LEU A 199 -12.39 -6.17 14.09
N GLU A 200 -12.52 -6.89 15.21
CA GLU A 200 -12.77 -6.31 16.52
C GLU A 200 -11.52 -5.65 17.12
N ASP A 201 -11.74 -4.58 17.89
CA ASP A 201 -10.68 -3.91 18.65
C ASP A 201 -9.94 -4.92 19.56
N GLY A 202 -8.62 -4.85 19.61
CA GLY A 202 -7.76 -5.69 20.44
C GLY A 202 -7.53 -7.10 19.90
N MET A 203 -7.96 -7.41 18.67
CA MET A 203 -7.67 -8.71 18.05
C MET A 203 -6.17 -8.96 17.98
N ALA A 204 -5.75 -10.13 18.47
CA ALA A 204 -4.36 -10.59 18.50
C ALA A 204 -4.09 -11.64 17.41
N ASP A 205 -2.84 -12.10 17.35
CA ASP A 205 -2.27 -12.90 16.27
C ASP A 205 -3.12 -14.11 15.86
N ASP A 206 -3.41 -15.04 16.79
CA ASP A 206 -4.07 -16.32 16.44
C ASP A 206 -5.41 -16.11 15.72
N ALA A 207 -6.26 -15.22 16.25
CA ALA A 207 -7.56 -14.92 15.67
C ALA A 207 -7.43 -14.19 14.32
N TYR A 208 -6.50 -13.24 14.22
CA TYR A 208 -6.24 -12.53 12.98
C TYR A 208 -5.76 -13.48 11.87
N LEU A 209 -4.77 -14.31 12.19
CA LEU A 209 -4.16 -15.25 11.24
C LEU A 209 -5.14 -16.33 10.81
N GLN A 210 -5.99 -16.83 11.71
CA GLN A 210 -7.05 -17.78 11.36
C GLN A 210 -8.02 -17.17 10.34
N ILE A 211 -8.47 -15.92 10.54
CA ILE A 211 -9.38 -15.24 9.60
C ILE A 211 -8.71 -15.05 8.25
N LEU A 212 -7.42 -14.69 8.23
CA LEU A 212 -6.66 -14.57 7.00
C LEU A 212 -6.54 -15.92 6.28
N GLU A 213 -6.23 -17.00 6.99
CA GLU A 213 -6.12 -18.36 6.46
C GLU A 213 -7.42 -18.81 5.79
N GLU A 214 -8.56 -18.53 6.42
CA GLU A 214 -9.88 -18.88 5.92
C GLU A 214 -10.26 -18.11 4.65
N ASN A 215 -9.78 -16.86 4.50
CA ASN A 215 -10.20 -15.96 3.42
C ASN A 215 -9.21 -15.88 2.25
N LEU A 216 -7.92 -16.07 2.47
CA LEU A 216 -6.91 -16.00 1.41
C LEU A 216 -7.17 -16.96 0.23
N PRO A 217 -7.67 -18.20 0.43
CA PRO A 217 -8.07 -19.08 -0.67
C PRO A 217 -9.18 -18.49 -1.56
N ARG A 218 -10.04 -17.61 -1.02
CA ARG A 218 -11.07 -16.94 -1.84
C ARG A 218 -10.44 -15.96 -2.83
N VAL A 219 -9.38 -15.26 -2.42
CA VAL A 219 -8.60 -14.38 -3.30
C VAL A 219 -7.93 -15.21 -4.39
N MET A 220 -7.28 -16.33 -4.02
CA MET A 220 -6.59 -17.17 -5.01
C MET A 220 -7.55 -17.86 -5.99
N ARG A 221 -8.80 -18.15 -5.57
CA ARG A 221 -9.87 -18.64 -6.47
C ARG A 221 -10.31 -17.65 -7.53
N PHE A 222 -10.04 -16.35 -7.35
CA PHE A 222 -10.23 -15.37 -8.43
C PHE A 222 -9.24 -15.61 -9.57
N SER A 223 -8.12 -16.29 -9.29
CA SER A 223 -7.00 -16.54 -10.22
C SER A 223 -6.43 -15.24 -10.77
N PRO A 224 -5.90 -14.35 -9.90
CA PRO A 224 -5.28 -13.11 -10.33
C PRO A 224 -4.00 -13.37 -11.13
N ASP A 225 -3.76 -12.52 -12.14
CA ASP A 225 -2.50 -12.46 -12.89
C ASP A 225 -1.46 -11.59 -12.18
N LEU A 226 -1.90 -10.75 -11.23
CA LEU A 226 -1.07 -9.92 -10.36
C LEU A 226 -1.77 -9.71 -9.01
N VAL A 227 -1.01 -9.79 -7.92
CA VAL A 227 -1.44 -9.37 -6.58
C VAL A 227 -0.75 -8.06 -6.21
N LEU A 228 -1.54 -7.05 -5.84
CA LEU A 228 -1.09 -5.86 -5.15
C LEU A 228 -1.29 -6.07 -3.65
N TYR A 229 -0.20 -6.25 -2.91
CA TYR A 229 -0.25 -6.55 -1.49
C TYR A 229 0.09 -5.29 -0.67
N GLN A 230 -0.90 -4.74 0.01
CA GLN A 230 -0.70 -3.65 0.95
C GLN A 230 -0.43 -4.22 2.35
N ALA A 231 0.87 -4.27 2.69
CA ALA A 231 1.42 -4.81 3.92
C ALA A 231 1.54 -3.72 5.01
N GLY A 232 0.45 -2.99 5.28
CA GLY A 232 0.41 -2.01 6.37
C GLY A 232 0.83 -2.64 7.71
N VAL A 233 1.57 -1.93 8.55
CA VAL A 233 2.03 -2.45 9.86
C VAL A 233 1.34 -1.77 11.02
N ASP A 234 0.30 -0.97 10.75
CA ASP A 234 -0.50 -0.28 11.76
C ASP A 234 -1.52 -1.19 12.47
N ALA A 235 -1.55 -2.48 12.13
CA ALA A 235 -2.18 -3.51 12.96
C ALA A 235 -1.33 -3.89 14.19
N LEU A 236 -0.07 -3.45 14.26
CA LEU A 236 0.84 -3.67 15.40
C LEU A 236 0.26 -3.10 16.70
N ALA A 237 0.39 -3.83 17.81
CA ALA A 237 -0.12 -3.41 19.12
C ALA A 237 0.43 -2.06 19.61
N GLN A 238 1.64 -1.68 19.19
CA GLN A 238 2.26 -0.41 19.53
C GLN A 238 1.88 0.73 18.57
N ASP A 239 1.07 0.46 17.54
CA ASP A 239 0.56 1.48 16.65
C ASP A 239 -0.44 2.39 17.37
N ARG A 240 -0.28 3.70 17.22
CA ARG A 240 -1.14 4.70 17.89
C ARG A 240 -2.41 5.07 17.10
N LEU A 241 -2.51 4.65 15.84
CA LEU A 241 -3.65 4.87 14.97
C LEU A 241 -4.46 3.58 14.74
N GLY A 242 -3.81 2.43 14.86
CA GLY A 242 -4.43 1.11 14.92
C GLY A 242 -5.21 0.83 16.20
N ARG A 243 -6.10 -0.17 16.13
CA ARG A 243 -6.83 -0.69 17.30
C ARG A 243 -6.71 -2.20 17.45
N LEU A 244 -5.90 -2.85 16.63
CA LEU A 244 -5.59 -4.27 16.76
C LEU A 244 -4.39 -4.44 17.70
N ALA A 245 -4.06 -5.69 18.02
CA ALA A 245 -3.02 -6.03 18.97
C ALA A 245 -2.06 -7.09 18.40
N LEU A 246 -1.72 -6.99 17.11
CA LEU A 246 -0.77 -7.93 16.52
C LEU A 246 0.63 -7.71 17.07
N THR A 247 1.39 -8.79 17.20
CA THR A 247 2.82 -8.74 17.52
C THR A 247 3.66 -8.59 16.26
N GLU A 248 4.96 -8.36 16.41
CA GLU A 248 5.90 -8.39 15.29
C GLU A 248 5.91 -9.79 14.63
N GLU A 249 5.84 -10.85 15.43
CA GLU A 249 5.75 -12.23 14.97
C GLU A 249 4.44 -12.49 14.21
N GLY A 250 3.33 -11.94 14.68
CA GLY A 250 2.03 -12.01 14.00
C GLY A 250 2.05 -11.36 12.61
N LEU A 251 2.67 -10.17 12.50
CA LEU A 251 2.85 -9.50 11.20
C LEU A 251 3.77 -10.31 10.26
N VAL A 252 4.83 -10.92 10.79
CA VAL A 252 5.70 -11.81 10.00
C VAL A 252 4.93 -13.03 9.49
N ALA A 253 4.12 -13.66 10.34
CA ALA A 253 3.29 -14.79 9.95
C ALA A 253 2.25 -14.39 8.89
N ARG A 254 1.60 -13.24 9.04
CA ARG A 254 0.70 -12.67 8.04
C ARG A 254 1.39 -12.49 6.69
N ASP A 255 2.54 -11.83 6.68
CA ASP A 255 3.29 -11.57 5.44
C ASP A 255 3.74 -12.89 4.79
N GLN A 256 4.17 -13.86 5.60
CA GLN A 256 4.52 -15.20 5.13
C GLN A 256 3.33 -15.88 4.44
N MET A 257 2.13 -15.86 5.03
CA MET A 257 0.94 -16.48 4.44
C MET A 257 0.60 -15.90 3.07
N VAL A 258 0.59 -14.57 2.94
CA VAL A 258 0.27 -13.90 1.67
C VAL A 258 1.32 -14.19 0.60
N LEU A 259 2.61 -14.05 0.95
CA LEU A 259 3.71 -14.25 0.01
C LEU A 259 3.86 -15.72 -0.41
N LEU A 260 3.67 -16.67 0.49
CA LEU A 260 3.64 -18.09 0.14
C LEU A 260 2.45 -18.43 -0.76
N ALA A 261 1.26 -17.92 -0.46
CA ALA A 261 0.09 -18.18 -1.31
C ALA A 261 0.31 -17.65 -2.74
N CYS A 262 0.90 -16.47 -2.90
CA CYS A 262 1.27 -15.95 -4.22
C CYS A 262 2.33 -16.83 -4.89
N ARG A 263 3.37 -17.24 -4.15
CA ARG A 263 4.46 -18.07 -4.67
C ARG A 263 3.99 -19.46 -5.10
N GLU A 264 3.13 -20.11 -4.32
CA GLU A 264 2.58 -21.44 -4.60
C GLU A 264 1.60 -21.42 -5.79
N ALA A 265 0.87 -20.32 -5.96
CA ALA A 265 -0.02 -20.11 -7.09
C ALA A 265 0.69 -19.59 -8.36
N ASP A 266 2.01 -19.37 -8.30
CA ASP A 266 2.82 -18.73 -9.35
C ASP A 266 2.27 -17.37 -9.80
N VAL A 267 1.74 -16.58 -8.85
CA VAL A 267 1.19 -15.25 -9.12
C VAL A 267 2.21 -14.17 -8.72
N PRO A 268 2.58 -13.26 -9.65
CA PRO A 268 3.38 -12.09 -9.33
C PRO A 268 2.78 -11.26 -8.19
N VAL A 269 3.64 -10.75 -7.30
CA VAL A 269 3.20 -9.89 -6.18
C VAL A 269 3.98 -8.58 -6.12
N CYS A 270 3.26 -7.48 -5.89
CA CYS A 270 3.81 -6.15 -5.70
C CYS A 270 3.47 -5.65 -4.29
N ILE A 271 4.49 -5.44 -3.45
CA ILE A 271 4.32 -5.02 -2.05
C ILE A 271 4.23 -3.49 -1.96
N ALA A 272 3.26 -2.98 -1.20
CA ALA A 272 3.22 -1.59 -0.74
C ALA A 272 3.13 -1.55 0.78
N ILE A 273 3.73 -0.53 1.42
CA ILE A 273 3.91 -0.53 2.88
C ILE A 273 2.77 0.13 3.67
N GLY A 274 1.88 0.90 3.04
CA GLY A 274 0.71 1.49 3.70
C GLY A 274 0.99 2.27 4.99
N GLY A 275 0.08 2.10 5.95
CA GLY A 275 0.09 2.66 7.29
C GLY A 275 1.10 1.98 8.22
N GLY A 276 1.42 2.69 9.30
CA GLY A 276 2.44 2.33 10.29
C GLY A 276 2.92 3.59 10.99
N TYR A 277 2.64 3.66 12.28
CA TYR A 277 2.59 4.88 13.09
C TYR A 277 3.00 4.67 14.55
N ALA A 278 3.69 3.57 14.88
CA ALA A 278 4.19 3.32 16.22
C ALA A 278 5.02 4.49 16.77
N ASP A 279 5.06 4.60 18.09
CA ASP A 279 5.87 5.60 18.80
C ASP A 279 6.68 4.86 19.90
N PRO A 280 7.98 4.64 19.70
CA PRO A 280 8.85 5.17 18.63
C PRO A 280 8.61 4.56 17.22
N ILE A 281 8.80 5.34 16.15
CA ILE A 281 8.52 4.94 14.76
C ILE A 281 9.38 3.77 14.27
N GLU A 282 10.52 3.56 14.90
CA GLU A 282 11.46 2.47 14.64
C GLU A 282 10.78 1.10 14.76
N GLN A 283 9.73 0.95 15.56
CA GLN A 283 8.99 -0.31 15.68
C GLN A 283 8.21 -0.63 14.39
N SER A 284 7.53 0.36 13.79
CA SER A 284 6.91 0.18 12.47
C SER A 284 7.96 -0.09 11.39
N VAL A 285 9.10 0.61 11.44
CA VAL A 285 10.20 0.40 10.49
C VAL A 285 10.76 -1.02 10.60
N ALA A 286 10.95 -1.54 11.81
CA ALA A 286 11.40 -2.91 12.04
C ALA A 286 10.43 -3.92 11.42
N CYS A 287 9.11 -3.72 11.59
CA CYS A 287 8.09 -4.57 10.98
C CYS A 287 8.16 -4.55 9.44
N TYR A 288 8.30 -3.38 8.81
CA TYR A 288 8.48 -3.29 7.36
C TYR A 288 9.76 -4.01 6.90
N VAL A 289 10.87 -3.84 7.62
CA VAL A 289 12.12 -4.57 7.35
C VAL A 289 11.88 -6.08 7.43
N ASN A 290 11.06 -6.54 8.37
CA ASN A 290 10.67 -7.95 8.48
C ASN A 290 9.85 -8.43 7.28
N THR A 291 8.92 -7.63 6.75
CA THR A 291 8.17 -7.92 5.51
C THR A 291 9.11 -8.22 4.35
N TYR A 292 10.10 -7.35 4.09
CA TYR A 292 11.06 -7.56 3.00
C TYR A 292 12.06 -8.69 3.30
N ARG A 293 12.39 -8.95 4.57
CA ARG A 293 13.18 -10.14 4.96
C ARG A 293 12.42 -11.42 4.64
N MET A 294 11.12 -11.46 4.92
CA MET A 294 10.26 -12.59 4.57
C MET A 294 10.20 -12.78 3.06
N ALA A 295 9.97 -11.69 2.31
CA ALA A 295 10.00 -11.73 0.84
C ALA A 295 11.34 -12.25 0.30
N LYS A 296 12.48 -11.81 0.85
CA LYS A 296 13.80 -12.33 0.47
C LYS A 296 13.93 -13.83 0.71
N SER A 297 13.43 -14.33 1.83
CA SER A 297 13.50 -15.75 2.17
C SER A 297 12.71 -16.65 1.20
N ILE A 298 11.60 -16.13 0.65
CA ILE A 298 10.72 -16.86 -0.27
C ILE A 298 11.17 -16.73 -1.75
N TYR A 299 11.63 -15.54 -2.16
CA TYR A 299 11.91 -15.23 -3.58
C TYR A 299 13.40 -15.20 -3.93
N GLY A 300 14.32 -15.14 -2.97
CA GLY A 300 15.76 -15.32 -3.18
C GLY A 300 16.46 -14.26 -4.02
N PHE A 301 16.38 -12.98 -3.62
CA PHE A 301 16.98 -11.83 -4.34
C PHE A 301 18.11 -11.10 -3.61
#